data_AF-A0A954U6U1-F1
#
_entry.id   AF-A0A954U6U1-F1
#
_cell.length_a   1.000
_cell.length_b   1.000
_cell.length_c   1.000
_cell.angle_alpha   90.00
_cell.angle_beta   90.00
_cell.angle_gamma   90.00
#
_symmetry.space_group_name_H-M   'P 1'
#
loop_
_entity.id
_entity.type
_entity.pdbx_description
1 polymer ?
#
loop_
_entity_poly.entity_id
_entity_poly.type
_entity_poly.pdbx_seq_one_letter_code
_entity_poly.pdbx_strand_id
1 'polypeptide(L)'
;MNHLCIGELAAAIGGQLNLGSMPPMGGVWEPIRRITSHLEEVGPGDLFWAIDSDEWDDSRSGVAQAQQAFFQGAQGVVADGVNVEPWAGGYSIRVEDAFESLERFAAWSRDQFTGKLISVRGENALAIVSDIHGVLSNTYHGQDGLRRARSESAVGGW
;
A
#
# COMPACT_ATOMS: atom_id res chain seq x y z
N MET A 1 11.94 6.41 -0.94
CA MET A 1 11.03 5.26 -0.86
C MET A 1 11.29 4.41 -2.09
N ASN A 2 11.59 3.12 -1.92
CA ASN A 2 11.56 2.20 -3.07
C ASN A 2 10.13 2.15 -3.60
N HIS A 3 9.98 2.21 -4.92
CA HIS A 3 8.69 1.99 -5.56
C HIS A 3 8.36 0.50 -5.46
N LEU A 4 7.25 0.16 -4.81
CA LEU A 4 6.75 -1.22 -4.74
C LEU A 4 6.31 -1.65 -6.15
N CYS A 5 6.91 -2.71 -6.68
CA CYS A 5 6.54 -3.28 -7.98
C CYS A 5 5.57 -4.46 -7.84
N ILE A 6 4.86 -4.80 -8.92
CA ILE A 6 3.92 -5.95 -8.95
C ILE A 6 4.57 -7.26 -8.47
N GLY A 7 5.76 -7.58 -8.98
CA GLY A 7 6.47 -8.80 -8.62
C GLY A 7 6.90 -8.83 -7.16
N GLU A 8 7.28 -7.68 -6.60
CA GLU A 8 7.64 -7.56 -5.18
C GLU A 8 6.42 -7.74 -4.28
N LEU A 9 5.27 -7.16 -4.65
CA LEU A 9 4.03 -7.37 -3.93
C LEU A 9 3.64 -8.85 -3.94
N ALA A 10 3.61 -9.48 -5.12
CA ALA A 10 3.23 -10.89 -5.24
C ALA A 10 4.13 -11.78 -4.37
N ALA A 11 5.44 -11.52 -4.35
CA ALA A 11 6.38 -12.23 -3.48
C ALA A 11 6.15 -11.94 -1.99
N ALA A 12 5.91 -10.68 -1.62
CA ALA A 12 5.68 -10.28 -0.23
C ALA A 12 4.43 -10.92 0.39
N ILE A 13 3.38 -11.11 -0.41
CA ILE A 13 2.11 -11.65 0.07
C ILE A 13 1.99 -13.17 -0.13
N GLY A 14 2.97 -13.80 -0.78
CA GLY A 14 2.93 -15.22 -1.15
C GLY A 14 1.89 -15.54 -2.21
N GLY A 15 1.56 -14.57 -3.07
CA GLY A 15 0.53 -14.69 -4.09
C GLY A 15 1.07 -15.21 -5.42
N GLN A 16 0.17 -15.78 -6.21
CA GLN A 16 0.44 -16.22 -7.58
C GLN A 16 0.02 -15.14 -8.56
N LEU A 17 1.00 -14.53 -9.22
CA LEU A 17 0.79 -13.49 -10.22
C LEU A 17 0.33 -14.07 -11.55
N ASN A 18 -0.77 -13.54 -12.07
CA ASN A 18 -1.25 -13.76 -13.43
C ASN A 18 -1.24 -12.42 -14.18
N LEU A 19 -0.56 -12.37 -15.33
CA LEU A 19 -0.54 -11.18 -16.18
C LEU A 19 -1.55 -11.37 -17.31
N GLY A 20 -2.31 -10.32 -17.63
CA GLY A 20 -3.25 -10.38 -18.75
C GLY A 20 -2.54 -10.64 -20.08
N SER A 21 -3.30 -11.08 -21.09
CA SER A 21 -2.78 -11.36 -22.45
C SER A 21 -2.01 -10.18 -23.07
N MET A 22 -2.34 -8.95 -22.65
CA MET A 22 -1.49 -7.77 -22.81
C MET A 22 -1.10 -7.30 -21.41
N PRO A 23 0.12 -7.58 -20.92
CA PRO A 23 0.53 -7.17 -19.58
C PRO A 23 0.70 -5.63 -19.49
N PRO A 24 0.79 -5.07 -18.27
CA PRO A 24 1.28 -3.71 -18.07
C PRO A 24 2.63 -3.48 -18.77
N MET A 25 2.93 -2.23 -19.16
CA MET A 25 4.14 -1.92 -19.92
C MET A 25 5.43 -2.32 -19.19
N GLY A 26 5.49 -2.13 -17.86
CA GLY A 26 6.60 -2.57 -17.02
C GLY A 26 6.58 -4.05 -16.67
N GLY A 27 5.55 -4.80 -17.08
CA GLY A 27 5.36 -6.20 -16.70
C GLY A 27 5.37 -6.37 -15.18
N VAL A 28 6.17 -7.31 -14.68
CA VAL A 28 6.34 -7.54 -13.22
C VAL A 28 7.01 -6.38 -12.48
N TRP A 29 7.67 -5.46 -13.20
CA TRP A 29 8.36 -4.30 -12.66
C TRP A 29 7.52 -3.01 -12.75
N GLU A 30 6.26 -3.10 -13.18
CA GLU A 30 5.36 -1.96 -13.14
C GLU A 30 5.17 -1.52 -11.67
N PRO A 31 5.34 -0.22 -11.37
CA PRO A 31 5.17 0.28 -10.01
C PRO A 31 3.70 0.34 -9.63
N ILE A 32 3.38 -0.15 -8.44
CA ILE A 32 2.06 -0.02 -7.83
C ILE A 32 1.92 1.40 -7.28
N ARG A 33 0.86 2.09 -7.70
CA ARG A 33 0.63 3.49 -7.31
C ARG A 33 -0.20 3.62 -6.05
N ARG A 34 -1.38 3.02 -6.06
CA ARG A 34 -2.35 3.08 -4.95
C ARG A 34 -2.98 1.71 -4.76
N ILE A 35 -3.17 1.36 -3.51
CA ILE A 35 -3.83 0.12 -3.07
C ILE A 35 -5.11 0.54 -2.34
N THR A 36 -6.24 -0.07 -2.68
CA THR A 36 -7.52 0.15 -2.00
C THR A 36 -8.28 -1.16 -1.84
N SER A 37 -8.98 -1.33 -0.72
CA SER A 37 -9.96 -2.40 -0.48
C SER A 37 -11.40 -1.92 -0.63
N HIS A 38 -11.60 -0.64 -0.92
CA HIS A 38 -12.90 0.00 -1.05
C HIS A 38 -13.23 0.16 -2.53
N LEU A 39 -14.21 -0.60 -3.01
CA LEU A 39 -14.58 -0.67 -4.43
C LEU A 39 -15.09 0.68 -4.96
N GLU A 40 -15.74 1.47 -4.11
CA GLU A 40 -16.20 2.83 -4.40
C GLU A 40 -15.05 3.83 -4.63
N GLU A 41 -13.83 3.51 -4.20
CA GLU A 41 -12.65 4.38 -4.36
C GLU A 41 -11.75 4.00 -5.53
N VAL A 42 -12.02 2.88 -6.19
CA VAL A 42 -11.20 2.36 -7.28
C VAL A 42 -11.20 3.33 -8.45
N GLY A 43 -9.99 3.69 -8.89
CA GLY A 43 -9.78 4.48 -10.09
C GLY A 43 -8.78 3.86 -11.06
N PRO A 44 -8.56 4.53 -12.21
CA PRO A 44 -7.61 4.10 -13.22
C PRO A 44 -6.19 3.93 -12.67
N GLY A 45 -5.62 2.73 -12.80
CA GLY A 45 -4.26 2.44 -12.35
C GLY A 45 -4.14 1.92 -10.91
N ASP A 46 -5.25 1.82 -10.19
CA ASP A 46 -5.25 1.33 -8.81
C ASP A 46 -5.10 -0.20 -8.76
N LEU A 47 -4.56 -0.68 -7.65
CA LEU A 47 -4.65 -2.07 -7.23
C LEU A 47 -5.83 -2.20 -6.26
N PHE A 48 -6.81 -3.02 -6.64
CA PHE A 48 -7.93 -3.37 -5.78
C PHE A 48 -7.64 -4.65 -4.99
N TRP A 49 -7.91 -4.63 -3.69
CA TRP A 49 -7.77 -5.79 -2.81
C TRP A 49 -9.15 -6.29 -2.43
N ALA A 50 -9.56 -7.42 -3.01
CA ALA A 50 -10.86 -8.01 -2.78
C ALA A 50 -10.88 -8.75 -1.43
N ILE A 51 -11.06 -8.01 -0.35
CA ILE A 51 -11.24 -8.58 0.98
C ILE A 51 -12.71 -8.97 1.12
N ASP A 52 -12.97 -10.27 1.27
CA ASP A 52 -14.31 -10.74 1.57
C ASP A 52 -14.63 -10.41 3.04
N SER A 53 -15.79 -9.80 3.27
CA SER A 53 -16.27 -9.42 4.60
C SER A 53 -17.54 -10.19 4.88
N ASP A 54 -17.40 -11.27 5.63
CA ASP A 54 -18.45 -12.16 6.15
C ASP A 54 -19.21 -13.05 5.15
N GLU A 55 -19.27 -14.33 5.50
CA GLU A 55 -19.89 -15.48 4.80
C GLU A 55 -21.40 -15.33 4.48
N TRP A 56 -22.04 -14.20 4.81
CA TRP A 56 -23.50 -14.05 4.81
C TRP A 56 -24.07 -13.43 3.53
N ASP A 57 -23.24 -12.83 2.68
CA ASP A 57 -23.68 -12.20 1.43
C ASP A 57 -22.94 -12.77 0.21
N ASP A 58 -23.52 -13.83 -0.36
CA ASP A 58 -23.07 -14.48 -1.61
C ASP A 58 -22.99 -13.50 -2.80
N SER A 59 -23.61 -12.31 -2.70
CA SER A 59 -23.51 -11.25 -3.72
C SER A 59 -22.16 -10.50 -3.71
N ARG A 60 -21.30 -10.72 -2.70
CA ARG A 60 -19.97 -10.11 -2.56
C ARG A 60 -18.80 -11.06 -2.82
N SER A 61 -19.01 -12.12 -3.61
CA SER A 61 -17.91 -12.98 -4.07
C SER A 61 -16.72 -12.15 -4.58
N GLY A 62 -15.50 -12.45 -4.11
CA GLY A 62 -14.28 -11.74 -4.48
C GLY A 62 -14.07 -11.63 -6.00
N VAL A 63 -14.59 -12.58 -6.78
CA VAL A 63 -14.59 -12.52 -8.25
C VAL A 63 -15.47 -11.39 -8.79
N ALA A 64 -16.68 -11.22 -8.26
CA ALA A 64 -17.59 -10.16 -8.69
C ALA A 64 -17.00 -8.78 -8.37
N GLN A 65 -16.41 -8.63 -7.19
CA GLN A 65 -15.71 -7.40 -6.80
C GLN A 65 -14.51 -7.13 -7.72
N ALA A 66 -13.70 -8.15 -8.03
CA ALA A 66 -12.57 -8.01 -8.94
C ALA A 66 -12.98 -7.59 -10.36
N GLN A 67 -14.06 -8.17 -10.89
CA GLN A 67 -14.60 -7.76 -12.20
C GLN A 67 -15.11 -6.32 -12.18
N GLN A 68 -15.79 -5.91 -11.11
CA GLN A 68 -16.25 -4.53 -10.96
C GLN A 68 -15.08 -3.55 -10.82
N ALA A 69 -14.01 -3.92 -10.11
CA ALA A 69 -12.80 -3.11 -10.00
C ALA A 69 -12.11 -2.93 -11.35
N PHE A 70 -11.98 -4.00 -12.15
CA PHE A 70 -11.47 -3.88 -13.52
C PHE A 70 -12.35 -2.98 -14.39
N PHE A 71 -13.68 -3.10 -14.27
CA PHE A 71 -14.62 -2.21 -14.96
C PHE A 71 -14.43 -0.73 -14.58
N GLN A 72 -14.05 -0.44 -13.33
CA GLN A 72 -13.73 0.91 -12.84
C GLN A 72 -12.32 1.39 -13.22
N GLY A 73 -11.51 0.53 -13.85
CA GLY A 73 -10.17 0.87 -14.34
C GLY A 73 -9.02 0.44 -13.44
N ALA A 74 -9.26 -0.42 -12.45
CA ALA A 74 -8.18 -1.05 -11.70
C ALA A 74 -7.17 -1.69 -12.67
N GLN A 75 -5.89 -1.44 -12.43
CA GLN A 75 -4.82 -2.11 -13.18
C GLN A 75 -4.56 -3.51 -12.63
N GLY A 76 -4.80 -3.70 -11.32
CA GLY A 76 -4.56 -4.96 -10.65
C GLY A 76 -5.67 -5.33 -9.69
N VAL A 77 -5.83 -6.63 -9.44
CA VAL A 77 -6.68 -7.17 -8.38
C VAL A 77 -5.95 -8.22 -7.54
N VAL A 78 -6.16 -8.23 -6.23
CA VAL A 78 -5.81 -9.34 -5.33
C VAL A 78 -7.10 -10.04 -4.91
N ALA A 79 -7.18 -11.37 -5.06
CA ALA A 79 -8.40 -12.12 -4.75
C ALA A 79 -8.12 -13.56 -4.29
N ASP A 80 -9.08 -14.13 -3.58
CA ASP A 80 -8.95 -15.38 -2.82
C ASP A 80 -9.38 -16.60 -3.60
N GLY A 81 -8.57 -17.65 -3.54
CA GLY A 81 -8.90 -19.01 -3.98
C GLY A 81 -9.16 -19.17 -5.48
N VAL A 82 -9.45 -18.09 -6.20
CA VAL A 82 -9.92 -18.08 -7.58
C VAL A 82 -8.91 -17.34 -8.46
N ASN A 83 -8.63 -17.93 -9.62
CA ASN A 83 -7.86 -17.24 -10.64
C ASN A 83 -8.79 -16.28 -11.38
N VAL A 84 -8.61 -14.98 -11.17
CA VAL A 84 -9.34 -13.95 -11.91
C VAL A 84 -8.57 -13.64 -13.19
N GLU A 85 -9.22 -13.77 -14.35
CA GLU A 85 -8.60 -13.41 -15.62
C GLU A 85 -8.41 -11.88 -15.70
N PRO A 86 -7.17 -11.38 -15.82
CA PRO A 86 -6.93 -9.95 -15.90
C PRO A 86 -7.40 -9.36 -17.23
N TRP A 87 -7.87 -8.12 -17.20
CA TRP A 87 -8.17 -7.36 -18.42
C TRP A 87 -6.88 -6.91 -19.12
N ALA A 88 -7.00 -6.52 -20.39
CA ALA A 88 -5.86 -6.01 -21.16
C ALA A 88 -5.20 -4.81 -20.46
N GLY A 89 -3.88 -4.85 -20.31
CA GLY A 89 -3.08 -3.88 -19.58
C GLY A 89 -3.04 -4.11 -18.06
N GLY A 90 -3.67 -5.18 -17.55
CA GLY A 90 -3.80 -5.45 -16.13
C GLY A 90 -3.19 -6.78 -15.66
N TYR A 91 -3.33 -7.03 -14.37
CA TYR A 91 -2.82 -8.22 -13.67
C TYR A 91 -3.77 -8.68 -12.56
N SER A 92 -3.64 -9.91 -12.12
CA SER A 92 -4.31 -10.42 -10.92
C SER A 92 -3.31 -11.18 -10.06
N ILE A 93 -3.50 -11.13 -8.75
CA ILE A 93 -2.71 -11.92 -7.80
C ILE A 93 -3.68 -12.79 -7.03
N ARG A 94 -3.57 -14.10 -7.25
CA ARG A 94 -4.33 -15.10 -6.49
C ARG A 94 -3.62 -15.37 -5.18
N VAL A 95 -4.35 -15.28 -4.09
CA VAL A 95 -3.88 -15.65 -2.74
C VAL A 95 -4.80 -16.71 -2.16
N GLU A 96 -4.36 -17.36 -1.09
CA GLU A 96 -5.19 -18.31 -0.35
C GLU A 96 -6.28 -17.57 0.44
N ASP A 97 -5.90 -16.46 1.09
CA ASP A 97 -6.75 -15.60 1.90
C ASP A 97 -6.33 -14.12 1.75
N ALA A 98 -7.29 -13.23 1.48
CA ALA A 98 -7.08 -11.83 1.12
C ALA A 98 -6.72 -11.04 2.36
N PHE A 99 -7.33 -11.40 3.48
CA PHE A 99 -7.08 -10.75 4.75
C PHE A 99 -5.69 -11.12 5.28
N GLU A 100 -5.34 -12.40 5.29
CA GLU A 100 -4.02 -12.87 5.70
C GLU A 100 -2.92 -12.30 4.79
N SER A 101 -3.16 -12.25 3.48
CA SER A 101 -2.21 -11.63 2.55
C SER A 101 -2.03 -10.13 2.80
N LEU A 102 -3.06 -9.42 3.25
CA LEU A 102 -2.96 -8.01 3.65
C LEU A 102 -2.13 -7.86 4.94
N GLU A 103 -2.32 -8.77 5.91
CA GLU A 103 -1.48 -8.80 7.12
C GLU A 103 -0.01 -9.04 6.78
N ARG A 104 0.28 -10.00 5.87
CA ARG A 104 1.63 -10.26 5.37
C ARG A 104 2.23 -9.03 4.68
N PHE A 105 1.44 -8.34 3.86
CA PHE A 105 1.87 -7.09 3.23
C PHE A 105 2.19 -5.99 4.25
N ALA A 106 1.34 -5.81 5.26
CA ALA A 106 1.57 -4.85 6.32
C ALA A 106 2.86 -5.15 7.11
N ALA A 107 3.10 -6.42 7.44
CA ALA A 107 4.34 -6.87 8.07
C ALA A 107 5.57 -6.61 7.19
N TRP A 108 5.52 -7.00 5.91
CA TRP A 108 6.60 -6.74 4.96
C TRP A 108 6.90 -5.24 4.81
N SER A 109 5.86 -4.42 4.67
CA SER A 109 5.98 -2.96 4.55
C SER A 109 6.60 -2.35 5.80
N ARG A 110 6.22 -2.87 6.98
CA ARG A 110 6.81 -2.47 8.26
C ARG A 110 8.30 -2.82 8.33
N ASP A 111 8.72 -3.99 7.83
CA ASP A 111 10.13 -4.39 7.83
C ASP A 111 11.00 -3.50 6.93
N GLN A 112 10.43 -2.98 5.84
CA GLN A 112 11.12 -2.00 4.98
C GLN A 112 11.22 -0.60 5.62
N PHE A 113 10.41 -0.30 6.63
CA PHE A 113 10.39 1.01 7.28
C PHE A 113 11.48 1.14 8.35
N THR A 114 12.46 2.00 8.09
CA THR A 114 13.59 2.27 9.00
C THR A 114 13.34 3.37 10.02
N GLY A 115 12.17 4.01 9.98
CA GLY A 115 11.79 5.06 10.93
C GLY A 115 11.34 4.51 12.29
N LYS A 116 11.09 5.41 13.23
CA LYS A 116 10.48 5.06 14.53
C LYS A 116 8.95 5.00 14.36
N LEU A 117 8.34 3.92 14.84
CA LEU A 117 6.89 3.74 14.85
C LEU A 117 6.38 3.85 16.29
N ILE A 118 5.32 4.63 16.48
CA ILE A 118 4.59 4.71 17.75
C ILE A 118 3.19 4.15 17.50
N SER A 119 2.79 3.12 18.26
CA SER A 119 1.42 2.61 18.25
C SER A 119 0.72 3.08 19.52
N VAL A 120 -0.43 3.72 19.37
CA VAL A 120 -1.27 4.19 20.48
C VAL A 120 -2.55 3.35 20.48
N ARG A 121 -2.92 2.81 21.65
CA ARG A 121 -4.17 2.06 21.85
C ARG A 121 -4.93 2.63 23.03
N GLY A 122 -6.26 2.63 22.95
CA GLY A 122 -7.16 3.10 24.00
C GLY A 122 -8.28 3.99 23.47
N GLU A 123 -9.25 4.30 24.32
CA GLU A 123 -10.48 5.02 23.96
C GLU A 123 -10.23 6.44 23.40
N ASN A 124 -9.09 7.06 23.77
CA ASN A 124 -8.70 8.39 23.31
C ASN A 124 -7.51 8.39 22.32
N ALA A 125 -7.25 7.25 21.67
CA ALA A 125 -6.08 7.09 20.81
C ALA A 125 -6.02 8.14 19.68
N LEU A 126 -7.16 8.50 19.07
CA LEU A 126 -7.21 9.50 17.99
C LEU A 126 -6.74 10.89 18.44
N ALA A 127 -7.18 11.34 19.62
CA ALA A 127 -6.76 12.63 20.18
C ALA A 127 -5.24 12.63 20.46
N ILE A 128 -4.74 11.56 21.08
CA ILE A 128 -3.31 11.41 21.37
C ILE A 128 -2.48 11.35 20.07
N VAL A 129 -2.96 10.67 19.02
CA VAL A 129 -2.29 10.60 17.72
C VAL A 129 -2.21 12.00 17.08
N SER A 130 -3.26 12.81 17.16
CA SER A 130 -3.26 14.19 16.66
C SER A 130 -2.23 15.06 17.39
N ASP A 131 -2.16 14.95 18.73
CA ASP A 131 -1.19 15.71 19.53
C ASP A 131 0.26 15.30 19.21
N ILE A 132 0.53 13.99 19.12
CA ILE A 132 1.84 13.45 18.74
C ILE A 132 2.22 13.94 17.34
N HIS A 133 1.30 13.89 16.38
CA HIS A 133 1.54 14.39 15.03
C HIS A 133 1.92 15.87 15.04
N GLY A 134 1.19 16.70 15.79
CA GLY A 134 1.50 18.13 15.94
C GLY A 134 2.92 18.39 16.47
N VAL A 135 3.35 17.65 17.49
CA VAL A 135 4.70 17.77 18.07
C VAL A 135 5.77 17.30 17.09
N LEU A 136 5.58 16.14 16.46
CA LEU A 136 6.57 15.56 15.54
C LEU A 136 6.73 16.42 14.27
N SER A 137 5.63 16.87 13.66
CA SER A 137 5.69 17.72 12.47
C SER A 137 6.41 19.04 12.74
N ASN A 138 6.17 19.66 13.89
CA ASN A 138 6.81 20.93 14.25
C ASN A 138 8.31 20.76 14.58
N THR A 139 8.67 19.65 15.23
CA THR A 139 10.06 19.35 15.61
C THR A 139 10.93 19.00 14.40
N TYR A 140 10.37 18.27 13.43
CA TYR A 140 11.12 17.86 12.24
C TYR A 140 11.20 18.95 11.16
N HIS A 141 10.27 19.91 11.10
CA HIS A 141 10.44 21.12 10.27
C HIS A 141 11.44 22.13 10.86
N GLY A 142 11.63 22.15 12.18
CA GLY A 142 12.58 23.04 12.86
C GLY A 142 14.07 22.63 12.74
N GLN A 143 14.37 21.39 12.34
CA GLN A 143 15.75 20.90 12.27
C GLN A 143 16.48 21.15 10.94
N ASP A 144 15.77 21.49 9.86
CA ASP A 144 16.42 21.96 8.61
C ASP A 144 17.02 23.37 8.75
N GLY A 145 16.54 24.18 9.70
CA GLY A 145 17.09 25.51 9.99
C GLY A 145 18.37 25.51 10.83
N LEU A 146 18.61 24.46 11.63
CA LEU A 146 19.71 24.43 12.61
C LEU A 146 21.03 23.84 12.06
N ARG A 147 21.03 23.29 10.84
CA ARG A 147 22.28 22.85 10.17
C ARG A 147 23.01 23.95 9.39
N ARG A 148 22.39 25.10 9.11
CA ARG A 148 23.06 26.25 8.46
C ARG A 148 23.71 27.25 9.42
N ALA A 149 23.47 27.15 10.72
CA ALA A 149 23.95 28.13 11.70
C ALA A 149 25.22 27.71 12.49
N ARG A 150 25.93 26.65 12.08
CA ARG A 150 27.14 26.16 12.78
C ARG A 150 28.41 26.04 11.93
N SER A 151 28.52 26.78 10.81
CA SER A 151 29.78 26.85 10.03
C SER A 151 30.40 28.24 9.87
N GLU A 152 29.92 29.27 10.58
CA GLU A 152 30.57 30.59 10.61
C GLU A 152 30.70 31.11 12.04
N SER A 153 31.66 30.58 12.79
CA SER A 153 32.27 31.24 13.95
C SER A 153 33.50 30.45 14.39
N ALA A 154 34.58 30.54 13.61
CA ALA A 154 35.91 30.12 14.04
C ALA A 154 37.03 30.71 13.15
N VAL A 155 37.25 32.03 13.20
CA VAL A 155 38.56 32.70 13.02
C VAL A 155 38.46 34.02 13.80
N GLY A 156 38.96 34.14 15.04
CA GLY A 156 40.34 34.56 15.36
C GLY A 156 40.58 36.00 14.87
N GLY A 157 40.62 37.07 15.70
CA GLY A 157 41.69 37.34 16.69
C GLY A 157 43.03 37.16 15.99
N TRP A 158 43.76 38.19 15.54
CA TRP A 158 44.23 39.42 16.19
C TRP A 158 44.34 40.56 15.18
#